data_AF-C7N0Q3-F1
#
_entry.id   AF-C7N0Q3-F1
#
_cell.length_a   1.000
_cell.length_b   1.000
_cell.length_c   1.000
_cell.angle_alpha   90.00
_cell.angle_beta   90.00
_cell.angle_gamma   90.00
#
_symmetry.space_group_name_H-M   'P 1'
#
loop_
_entity.id
_entity.type
_entity.pdbx_description
1 polymer ?
#
loop_
_entity_poly.entity_id
_entity_poly.type
_entity_poly.pdbx_seq_one_letter_code
_entity_poly.pdbx_strand_id
1 'polypeptide(L)'
;MCTNGINTGQFEQMIEQIEDHVKLERRWSHKLAHMAGDAGFANVSEKLHEVQAALDDVLALLDETTDALEDDAENAGGVTVELV
;
A
#
# COMPACT_ATOMS: atom_id res chain seq x y z
N MET A 1 8.07 -21.45 6.16
CA MET A 1 7.04 -21.67 7.20
C MET A 1 7.59 -22.61 8.26
N CYS A 2 8.24 -22.04 9.28
CA CYS A 2 8.60 -22.70 10.54
C CYS A 2 8.45 -21.63 11.64
N THR A 3 8.02 -22.07 12.82
CA THR A 3 7.40 -21.33 13.95
C THR A 3 8.32 -20.34 14.70
N ASN A 4 9.07 -19.46 14.01
CA ASN A 4 10.06 -18.55 14.62
C ASN A 4 9.88 -17.09 14.17
N GLY A 5 8.96 -16.36 14.81
CA GLY A 5 8.83 -14.90 14.67
C GLY A 5 8.49 -14.39 13.26
N ILE A 6 8.27 -13.08 13.14
CA ILE A 6 8.18 -12.36 11.87
C ILE A 6 9.51 -11.64 11.65
N ASN A 7 10.11 -11.80 10.46
CA ASN A 7 11.23 -10.95 10.07
C ASN A 7 10.65 -9.59 9.65
N THR A 8 10.76 -8.59 10.51
CA THR A 8 10.13 -7.28 10.34
C THR A 8 10.64 -6.57 9.11
N GLY A 9 11.96 -6.55 8.86
CA GLY A 9 12.51 -5.94 7.65
C GLY A 9 12.09 -6.62 6.35
N GLN A 10 11.87 -7.94 6.34
CA GLN A 10 11.27 -8.62 5.18
C GLN A 10 9.77 -8.32 5.04
N PHE A 11 9.07 -8.17 6.17
CA PHE A 11 7.64 -7.89 6.19
C PHE A 11 7.33 -6.46 5.72
N GLU A 12 8.11 -5.49 6.17
CA GLU A 12 8.11 -4.10 5.72
C GLU A 12 8.32 -4.01 4.21
N GLN A 13 9.36 -4.66 3.66
CA GLN A 13 9.59 -4.72 2.22
C GLN A 13 8.40 -5.31 1.44
N MET A 14 7.65 -6.26 2.02
CA MET A 14 6.45 -6.80 1.37
C MET A 14 5.27 -5.81 1.44
N ILE A 15 5.15 -5.01 2.50
CA ILE A 15 4.17 -3.92 2.61
C ILE A 15 4.50 -2.83 1.57
N GLU A 16 5.76 -2.41 1.47
CA GLU A 16 6.22 -1.45 0.47
C GLU A 16 5.93 -1.92 -0.96
N GLN A 17 6.11 -3.22 -1.25
CA GLN A 17 5.74 -3.78 -2.55
C GLN A 17 4.24 -3.65 -2.84
N ILE A 18 3.37 -3.86 -1.85
CA ILE A 18 1.94 -3.63 -2.02
C ILE A 18 1.68 -2.15 -2.27
N GLU A 19 2.31 -1.26 -1.51
CA GLU A 19 2.19 0.20 -1.66
C GLU A 19 2.58 0.65 -3.08
N ASP A 20 3.69 0.16 -3.62
CA ASP A 20 4.14 0.44 -4.99
C ASP A 20 3.14 -0.01 -6.05
N HIS A 21 2.56 -1.20 -5.88
CA HIS A 21 1.51 -1.68 -6.76
C HIS A 21 0.24 -0.80 -6.68
N VAL A 22 -0.18 -0.40 -5.47
CA VAL A 22 -1.34 0.49 -5.29
C VAL A 22 -1.06 1.87 -5.93
N LYS A 23 0.14 2.43 -5.77
CA LYS A 23 0.57 3.67 -6.45
C LYS A 23 0.49 3.55 -7.98
N LEU A 24 0.82 2.38 -8.53
CA LEU A 24 0.69 2.11 -9.95
C LEU A 24 -0.78 2.08 -10.38
N GLU A 25 -1.63 1.32 -9.69
CA GLU A 25 -3.06 1.23 -10.00
C GLU A 25 -3.78 2.57 -9.85
N ARG A 26 -3.40 3.38 -8.86
CA ARG A 26 -3.90 4.75 -8.68
C ARG A 26 -3.62 5.61 -9.92
N ARG A 27 -2.39 5.53 -10.43
CA ARG A 27 -1.96 6.28 -11.63
C ARG A 27 -2.71 5.83 -12.88
N TRP A 28 -2.93 4.52 -13.03
CA TRP A 28 -3.73 3.98 -14.13
C TRP A 28 -5.18 4.42 -14.05
N SER A 29 -5.79 4.36 -12.86
CA SER A 29 -7.16 4.81 -12.62
C SER A 29 -7.34 6.27 -13.06
N HIS A 30 -6.43 7.17 -12.64
CA HIS A 30 -6.46 8.57 -13.06
C HIS A 30 -6.29 8.76 -14.58
N LYS A 31 -5.32 8.05 -15.19
CA LYS A 31 -5.08 8.13 -16.64
C LYS A 31 -6.28 7.65 -17.45
N LEU A 32 -6.90 6.56 -17.02
CA LEU A 32 -8.09 6.00 -17.67
C LEU A 32 -9.31 6.89 -17.43
N ALA A 33 -9.42 7.55 -16.27
CA ALA A 33 -10.49 8.50 -15.99
C ALA A 33 -10.48 9.67 -16.98
N HIS A 34 -9.31 10.25 -17.23
CA HIS A 34 -9.15 11.28 -18.26
C HIS A 34 -9.47 10.77 -19.66
N MET A 35 -8.94 9.60 -20.05
CA MET A 35 -9.23 9.00 -21.35
C MET A 35 -10.73 8.74 -21.56
N ALA A 36 -11.42 8.27 -20.53
CA ALA A 36 -12.87 8.05 -20.55
C ALA A 36 -13.63 9.38 -20.67
N GLY A 37 -13.22 10.40 -19.93
CA GLY A 37 -13.81 11.75 -19.97
C GLY A 37 -13.68 12.39 -21.34
N ASP A 38 -12.47 12.37 -21.92
CA ASP A 38 -12.18 12.92 -23.26
C ASP A 38 -13.00 12.21 -24.36
N ALA A 39 -13.31 10.93 -24.18
CA ALA A 39 -14.14 10.15 -25.10
C ALA A 39 -15.66 10.24 -24.83
N GLY A 40 -16.09 11.04 -23.85
CA GLY A 40 -17.51 11.27 -23.52
C GLY A 40 -18.14 10.23 -22.60
N PHE A 41 -17.37 9.30 -22.03
CA PHE A 41 -17.84 8.31 -21.06
C PHE A 41 -17.86 8.88 -19.63
N ALA A 42 -18.69 9.90 -19.40
CA ALA A 42 -18.71 10.67 -18.15
C ALA A 42 -18.83 9.83 -16.86
N ASN A 43 -19.76 8.86 -16.83
CA ASN A 43 -19.94 8.00 -15.66
C ASN A 43 -18.71 7.10 -15.39
N VAL A 44 -18.06 6.59 -16.45
CA VAL A 44 -16.83 5.78 -16.29
C VAL A 44 -15.68 6.65 -15.75
N SER A 45 -15.55 7.88 -16.27
CA SER A 45 -14.58 8.87 -15.77
C SER A 45 -14.77 9.16 -14.28
N GLU A 46 -16.02 9.43 -13.86
CA GLU A 46 -16.38 9.64 -12.46
C GLU A 46 -16.02 8.45 -11.59
N LYS A 47 -16.41 7.23 -11.98
CA LYS A 47 -16.09 6.01 -11.23
C LYS A 47 -14.60 5.73 -11.14
N LEU A 48 -13.81 6.05 -12.16
CA LEU A 48 -12.36 5.89 -12.10
C LEU A 48 -11.68 6.92 -11.19
N HIS A 49 -12.23 8.13 -11.05
CA HIS A 49 -11.78 9.07 -10.02
C HIS A 49 -12.20 8.64 -8.61
N GLU A 50 -13.38 8.04 -8.43
CA GLU A 50 -13.76 7.43 -7.16
C GLU A 50 -12.80 6.28 -6.78
N VAL A 51 -12.42 5.43 -7.73
CA VAL A 51 -11.40 4.39 -7.52
C VAL A 51 -10.06 5.01 -7.14
N GLN A 52 -9.63 6.07 -7.82
CA GLN A 52 -8.38 6.78 -7.46
C GLN A 52 -8.42 7.27 -6.02
N ALA A 53 -9.53 7.87 -5.57
CA ALA A 53 -9.68 8.34 -4.19
C ALA A 53 -9.69 7.18 -3.18
N ALA A 54 -10.36 6.07 -3.48
CA ALA A 54 -10.32 4.89 -2.62
C ALA A 54 -8.91 4.29 -2.52
N LEU A 55 -8.10 4.36 -3.59
CA LEU A 55 -6.70 3.93 -3.55
C LEU A 55 -5.83 4.90 -2.74
N ASP A 56 -6.16 6.19 -2.69
CA ASP A 56 -5.50 7.15 -1.78
C ASP A 56 -5.75 6.76 -0.31
N ASP A 57 -6.97 6.36 0.04
CA ASP A 57 -7.28 5.86 1.40
C ASP A 57 -6.52 4.56 1.72
N VAL A 58 -6.37 3.66 0.74
CA VAL A 58 -5.55 2.44 0.90
C VAL A 58 -4.07 2.80 1.13
N LEU A 59 -3.53 3.80 0.43
CA LEU A 59 -2.15 4.25 0.65
C LEU A 59 -1.94 4.82 2.05
N ALA A 60 -2.91 5.58 2.57
CA ALA A 60 -2.87 6.06 3.95
C ALA A 60 -2.87 4.91 4.96
N LEU A 61 -3.71 3.88 4.73
CA LEU A 61 -3.74 2.70 5.58
C LEU A 61 -2.44 1.86 5.51
N LEU A 62 -1.77 1.82 4.35
CA LEU A 62 -0.50 1.12 4.21
C LEU A 62 0.63 1.85 4.95
N ASP A 63 0.64 3.17 4.93
CA ASP A 63 1.55 4.00 5.74
C ASP A 63 1.36 3.72 7.24
N GLU A 64 0.11 3.79 7.72
CA GLU A 64 -0.26 3.42 9.10
C GLU A 64 0.11 1.96 9.44
N THR A 65 0.07 1.05 8.46
CA THR A 65 0.45 -0.35 8.67
C THR A 65 1.96 -0.51 8.86
N THR A 66 2.77 0.28 8.16
CA THR A 66 4.22 0.30 8.36
C THR A 66 4.55 0.82 9.77
N ASP A 67 3.94 1.91 10.20
CA ASP A 67 4.09 2.43 11.57
C ASP A 67 3.68 1.38 12.62
N ALA A 68 2.53 0.72 12.41
CA ALA A 68 2.04 -0.32 13.32
C ALA A 68 2.98 -1.54 13.40
N LEU A 69 3.68 -1.88 12.30
CA LEU A 69 4.68 -2.95 12.31
C LEU A 69 5.87 -2.60 13.22
N GLU A 70 6.33 -1.35 13.19
CA GLU A 70 7.42 -0.87 14.06
C GLU A 70 6.99 -0.93 15.53
N ASP A 71 5.81 -0.39 15.86
CA ASP A 71 5.25 -0.42 17.21
C ASP A 71 5.10 -1.86 17.73
N ASP A 72 4.54 -2.76 16.91
CA ASP A 72 4.36 -4.17 17.28
C ASP A 72 5.72 -4.88 17.45
N ALA A 73 6.71 -4.56 16.61
CA ALA A 73 8.05 -5.12 16.72
C ALA A 73 8.75 -4.73 18.03
N GLU A 74 8.62 -3.46 18.45
CA GLU A 74 9.13 -2.98 19.73
C GLU A 74 8.44 -3.66 20.92
N ASN A 75 7.12 -3.84 20.83
CA ASN A 75 6.31 -4.43 21.90
C ASN A 75 6.39 -5.98 21.97
N ALA A 76 6.79 -6.65 20.88
CA ALA A 76 6.85 -8.11 20.81
C ALA A 76 8.01 -8.74 21.63
N GLY A 77 8.94 -7.93 22.15
CA GLY A 77 9.84 -8.34 23.25
C GLY A 77 10.87 -9.44 22.95
N GLY A 78 11.27 -9.67 21.69
CA GLY A 78 12.13 -10.80 21.33
C GLY A 78 13.14 -10.59 20.20
N VAL A 79 14.37 -10.24 20.60
CA VAL A 79 15.67 -10.39 19.89
C VAL A 79 16.11 -9.25 18.96
N THR A 80 17.00 -8.40 19.49
CA THR A 80 18.03 -7.66 18.75
C THR A 80 19.03 -8.63 18.12
N VAL A 81 19.24 -8.55 16.79
CA VAL A 81 20.41 -9.11 16.12
C VAL A 81 21.30 -7.96 15.68
N GLU A 82 22.39 -7.71 16.42
CA GLU A 82 23.56 -7.00 15.89
C GLU A 82 24.25 -7.89 14.85
N LEU A 83 24.46 -7.38 13.64
CA LEU A 83 25.33 -8.01 12.66
C LEU A 83 26.73 -7.40 12.78
N VAL A 84 27.69 -8.25 13.12
CA VAL A 84 29.15 -8.01 13.10
C VAL A 84 29.65 -7.78 11.67
#